data_AF-A0A256XPZ6-F1
#
_entry.id   AF-A0A256XPZ6-F1
#
_cell.length_a   1.000
_cell.length_b   1.000
_cell.length_c   1.000
_cell.angle_alpha   90.00
_cell.angle_beta   90.00
_cell.angle_gamma   90.00
#
_symmetry.space_group_name_H-M   'P 1'
#
loop_
_entity.id
_entity.type
_entity.pdbx_description
1 polymer ?
#
loop_
_entity_poly.entity_id
_entity_poly.type
_entity_poly.pdbx_seq_one_letter_code
_entity_poly.pdbx_strand_id
1 'polypeptide(L)'
;MSNIIVTELAERNYNEYYIKLLKELGWRISFENVSKILKEYKDTKCTSVIVAKLDGKIVGRTILDTVFPQYSEIVNFSCTS
;
A
#
# COMPACT_ATOMS: atom_id res chain seq x y z
N MET A 1 -1.49 20.83 -13.43
CA MET A 1 -2.27 20.38 -12.27
C MET A 1 -1.75 19.00 -11.90
N SER A 2 -1.30 18.81 -10.67
CA SER A 2 -0.91 17.47 -10.20
C SER A 2 -2.17 16.66 -9.93
N ASN A 3 -2.23 15.44 -10.46
CA ASN A 3 -3.37 14.56 -10.30
C ASN A 3 -3.07 13.52 -9.24
N ILE A 4 -3.98 13.36 -8.28
CA ILE A 4 -3.94 12.26 -7.32
C ILE A 4 -4.78 11.12 -7.89
N ILE A 5 -4.17 9.95 -8.07
CA ILE A 5 -4.84 8.72 -8.49
C ILE A 5 -4.93 7.80 -7.28
N VAL A 6 -6.14 7.43 -6.90
CA VAL A 6 -6.39 6.44 -5.84
C VAL A 6 -6.69 5.10 -6.51
N THR A 7 -5.95 4.06 -6.15
CA THR A 7 -6.10 2.72 -6.76
C THR A 7 -5.82 1.63 -5.74
N GLU A 8 -6.37 0.44 -5.98
CA GLU A 8 -6.03 -0.76 -5.22
C GLU A 8 -4.63 -1.26 -5.63
N LEU A 9 -3.85 -1.69 -4.64
CA LEU A 9 -2.51 -2.26 -4.82
C LEU A 9 -2.60 -3.71 -5.34
N ALA A 10 -3.09 -3.87 -6.57
CA ALA A 10 -3.24 -5.17 -7.24
C ALA A 10 -2.32 -5.35 -8.46
N GLU A 11 -1.76 -4.26 -9.01
CA GLU A 11 -0.86 -4.34 -10.17
C GLU A 11 0.58 -4.66 -9.73
N ARG A 12 1.21 -5.63 -10.41
CA ARG A 12 2.58 -6.09 -10.14
C ARG A 12 3.60 -4.95 -10.03
N ASN A 13 3.47 -3.94 -10.88
CA ASN A 13 4.38 -2.79 -10.91
C ASN A 13 4.24 -1.91 -9.65
N TYR A 14 3.08 -1.88 -9.00
CA TYR A 14 2.89 -1.07 -7.78
C TYR A 14 3.52 -1.71 -6.55
N ASN A 15 3.65 -3.04 -6.53
CA ASN A 15 4.27 -3.74 -5.41
C ASN A 15 5.72 -3.31 -5.20
N GLU A 16 6.49 -3.09 -6.27
CA GLU A 16 7.88 -2.63 -6.17
C GLU A 16 8.00 -1.22 -5.57
N TYR A 17 7.20 -0.27 -6.06
CA TYR A 17 7.16 1.10 -5.53
C TYR A 17 6.69 1.12 -4.07
N TYR A 18 5.71 0.29 -3.73
CA TYR A 18 5.19 0.17 -2.37
C TYR A 18 6.21 -0.42 -1.41
N ILE A 19 6.93 -1.46 -1.82
CA ILE A 19 7.99 -2.08 -1.02
C ILE A 19 9.15 -1.12 -0.82
N LYS A 20 9.53 -0.38 -1.86
CA LYS A 20 10.54 0.68 -1.75
C LYS A 20 10.14 1.72 -0.70
N LEU A 21 8.91 2.20 -0.75
CA LEU A 21 8.37 3.17 0.20
C LEU A 21 8.41 2.64 1.64
N LEU A 22 7.92 1.42 1.87
CA LEU A 22 7.94 0.82 3.21
C LEU A 22 9.37 0.73 3.77
N LYS A 23 10.37 0.38 2.93
CA LYS A 23 11.79 0.41 3.32
C LYS A 23 12.28 1.81 3.65
N GLU A 24 11.92 2.82 2.86
CA GLU A 24 12.28 4.24 3.11
C GLU A 24 11.71 4.74 4.44
N LEU A 25 10.56 4.23 4.86
CA LEU A 25 9.94 4.53 6.16
C LEU A 25 10.54 3.73 7.32
N GLY A 26 11.61 2.96 7.07
CA GLY A 26 12.31 2.17 8.08
C GLY A 26 11.67 0.83 8.40
N TRP A 27 10.65 0.38 7.65
CA TRP A 27 10.06 -0.93 7.87
C TRP A 27 11.04 -2.02 7.44
N ARG A 28 11.32 -2.96 8.35
CA ARG A 28 12.20 -4.11 8.09
C ARG A 28 11.44 -5.21 7.36
N ILE A 29 11.26 -5.04 6.06
CA ILE A 29 10.49 -5.95 5.20
C ILE A 29 11.29 -6.38 3.96
N SER A 30 11.14 -7.65 3.56
CA SER A 30 11.64 -8.17 2.28
C SER A 30 10.57 -8.10 1.20
N PHE A 31 11.01 -8.19 -0.06
CA PHE A 31 10.08 -8.26 -1.19
C PHE A 31 9.22 -9.52 -1.13
N GLU A 32 9.81 -10.67 -0.76
CA GLU A 32 9.06 -11.93 -0.60
C GLU A 32 7.99 -11.81 0.49
N ASN A 33 8.29 -11.19 1.63
CA ASN A 33 7.36 -11.09 2.74
C ASN A 33 6.13 -10.25 2.36
N VAL A 34 6.35 -9.08 1.77
CA VAL A 34 5.23 -8.22 1.33
C VAL A 34 4.44 -8.88 0.21
N SER A 35 5.11 -9.50 -0.76
CA SER A 35 4.44 -10.21 -1.84
C SER A 35 3.55 -11.35 -1.33
N LYS A 36 4.02 -12.08 -0.31
CA LYS A 36 3.24 -13.14 0.34
C LYS A 36 2.00 -12.58 1.05
N ILE A 37 2.15 -11.50 1.80
CA ILE A 37 1.04 -10.83 2.51
C ILE A 37 0.00 -10.31 1.52
N LEU A 38 0.42 -9.58 0.47
CA LEU A 38 -0.50 -9.05 -0.54
C LEU A 38 -1.22 -10.17 -1.30
N LYS A 39 -0.55 -11.29 -1.53
CA LYS A 39 -1.18 -12.48 -2.11
C LYS A 39 -2.27 -13.02 -1.18
N GLU A 40 -1.99 -13.16 0.11
CA GLU A 40 -2.96 -13.64 1.10
C GLU A 40 -4.17 -12.70 1.21
N TYR A 41 -3.96 -11.38 1.18
CA TYR A 41 -5.04 -10.39 1.13
C TYR A 41 -5.92 -10.57 -0.09
N LYS A 42 -5.32 -10.75 -1.27
CA LYS A 42 -6.04 -11.00 -2.52
C LYS A 42 -6.83 -12.31 -2.49
N ASP A 43 -6.23 -13.38 -1.95
CA ASP A 43 -6.81 -14.71 -1.91
C ASP A 43 -8.00 -14.77 -0.93
N THR A 44 -7.89 -14.10 0.22
CA THR A 44 -8.95 -14.06 1.24
C THR A 44 -10.06 -13.06 0.93
N LYS A 45 -9.75 -12.00 0.17
CA LYS A 45 -10.64 -10.84 -0.09
C LYS A 45 -11.11 -10.13 1.17
N CYS A 46 -10.49 -10.41 2.31
CA CYS A 46 -10.81 -9.81 3.59
C CYS A 46 -10.10 -8.47 3.79
N THR A 47 -8.97 -8.27 3.10
CA THR A 47 -8.12 -7.10 3.23
C THR A 47 -7.84 -6.51 1.86
N SER A 48 -8.01 -5.20 1.71
CA SER A 48 -7.61 -4.45 0.51
C SER A 48 -6.61 -3.37 0.89
N VAL A 49 -5.57 -3.20 0.07
CA VAL A 49 -4.61 -2.10 0.24
C VAL A 49 -4.88 -1.08 -0.86
N ILE A 50 -5.28 0.12 -0.48
CA ILE A 50 -5.51 1.25 -1.37
C ILE A 50 -4.30 2.18 -1.28
N VAL A 51 -3.82 2.69 -2.40
CA VAL A 51 -2.72 3.67 -2.45
C VAL A 51 -3.14 4.94 -3.16
N ALA A 52 -2.66 6.08 -2.65
CA ALA A 52 -2.79 7.38 -3.29
C ALA A 52 -1.48 7.72 -4.00
N LYS A 53 -1.56 8.03 -5.30
CA LYS A 53 -0.41 8.35 -6.15
C LYS A 53 -0.43 9.80 -6.60
N LEU A 54 0.67 10.51 -6.37
CA LEU A 54 0.92 11.87 -6.87
C LEU A 54 2.10 11.80 -7.83
N ASP A 55 1.89 12.15 -9.10
CA ASP A 55 2.93 12.16 -10.14
C ASP A 55 3.72 10.84 -10.21
N GLY A 56 3.00 9.72 -10.08
CA GLY A 56 3.56 8.36 -10.11
C GLY A 56 4.14 7.85 -8.79
N LYS A 57 4.34 8.71 -7.78
CA LYS A 57 4.84 8.34 -6.45
C LYS A 57 3.70 8.04 -5.49
N ILE A 58 3.85 7.02 -4.66
CA ILE A 58 2.88 6.72 -3.60
C ILE A 58 3.10 7.70 -2.45
N VAL A 59 2.06 8.45 -2.09
CA VAL A 59 2.07 9.49 -1.03
C VAL A 59 1.14 9.15 0.14
N GLY A 60 0.34 8.11 0.02
CA GLY A 60 -0.46 7.57 1.11
C GLY A 60 -0.91 6.15 0.83
N ARG A 61 -1.29 5.43 1.90
CA ARG A 61 -1.98 4.14 1.81
C ARG A 61 -3.12 4.07 2.80
N THR A 62 -4.08 3.21 2.49
CA THR A 62 -5.08 2.73 3.44
C THR A 62 -5.13 1.21 3.37
N ILE A 63 -5.06 0.53 4.51
CA ILE A 63 -5.39 -0.90 4.63
C ILE A 63 -6.84 -0.97 5.11
N LEU A 64 -7.71 -1.60 4.33
CA LEU A 64 -9.11 -1.83 4.65
C LEU A 64 -9.28 -3.30 5.06
N ASP A 65 -9.51 -3.55 6.34
CA ASP A 65 -9.79 -4.88 6.87
C ASP A 65 -11.29 -5.05 7.11
N THR A 66 -11.87 -6.05 6.47
CA THR A 66 -13.29 -6.39 6.60
C THR A 66 -13.55 -7.50 7.63
N VAL A 67 -12.48 -8.05 8.22
CA VAL A 67 -12.57 -9.02 9.32
C VAL A 67 -13.07 -8.32 10.58
N PHE A 68 -14.04 -8.91 11.29
CA PHE A 68 -14.72 -8.24 12.40
C PHE A 68 -13.81 -8.02 13.64
N PRO A 69 -13.82 -6.82 14.26
CA PRO A 69 -14.50 -5.61 13.79
C PRO A 69 -13.77 -4.99 12.60
N GLN A 70 -14.55 -4.49 11.64
CA GLN A 70 -13.99 -3.81 10.47
C GLN A 70 -13.10 -2.65 10.90
N TYR A 71 -11.93 -2.53 10.30
CA TYR A 71 -10.93 -1.55 10.66
C TYR A 71 -10.27 -0.95 9.41
N SER A 72 -9.75 0.27 9.54
CA SER A 72 -8.99 0.92 8.49
C SER A 72 -7.76 1.61 9.06
N GLU A 73 -6.58 1.22 8.59
CA GLU A 73 -5.33 1.93 8.87
C GLU A 73 -5.04 2.91 7.75
N ILE A 74 -4.97 4.20 8.06
CA ILE A 74 -4.60 5.24 7.10
C ILE A 74 -3.19 5.72 7.44
N VAL A 75 -2.29 5.66 6.47
CA VAL A 75 -0.92 6.17 6.61
C VAL A 75 -0.66 7.19 5.52
N ASN A 76 -0.35 8.41 5.95
CA ASN A 76 0.12 9.48 5.08
C ASN A 76 1.65 9.50 5.09
N PHE A 77 2.24 9.57 3.91
CA PHE A 77 3.68 9.66 3.76
C PHE A 77 4.04 11.11 3.47
N SER A 78 4.66 11.78 4.45
CA SER A 78 5.16 13.13 4.24
C SER A 78 6.31 13.10 3.25
N CYS A 79 6.28 13.94 2.22
CA CYS A 79 7.49 14.27 1.49
C CYS A 79 8.44 15.00 2.44
N THR A 80 9.47 14.32 2.93
CA THR A 80 10.62 15.03 3.51
C THR A 80 11.34 15.74 2.36
N SER A 81 11.32 17.06 2.42
CA SER A 81 12.15 17.98 1.61
C SER A 81 13.63 17.70 1.81
#